data_AF-A0A7W9W1P9-F1
#
_entry.id   AF-A0A7W9W1P9-F1
#
_cell.length_a   1.000
_cell.length_b   1.000
_cell.length_c   1.000
_cell.angle_alpha   90.00
_cell.angle_beta   90.00
_cell.angle_gamma   90.00
#
_symmetry.space_group_name_H-M   'P 1'
#
loop_
_entity.id
_entity.type
_entity.pdbx_description
1 polymer ?
#
loop_
_entity_poly.entity_id
_entity_poly.type
_entity_poly.pdbx_seq_one_letter_code
_entity_poly.pdbx_strand_id
1 'polypeptide(L)'
;MSWNKANIDGIKLYNAKNDQRIEYIENIAEKDFERKILQYADQGYGLIIGAGAQFNDVIEATAPKYKNTLFCIINGSFLNQKNIVSVQIKEEEVAYIASCIAGKLTKTGVFANIAGFPNEPMKKMLDIYEKNAVRVARERGLGQAHCLRAYTNSWDNIDLGYKITEQVLEENADIVLVYANKVWQGSLKALQEEPGKASMIGIATNQCSIDENIVLASVIFDFDKVYTCIMDEYKKGHLGKQRVYPLGMSQDLFHVQYSKKIRGQVIEEIDTVQKDLKAGRINLGKE
;
A
#
# COMPACT_ATOMS: atom_id res chain seq x y z
N MET A 1 -1.16 8.98 9.16
CA MET A 1 -0.31 7.84 8.76
C MET A 1 -0.55 7.58 7.28
N SER A 2 0.50 7.31 6.50
CA SER A 2 0.47 7.29 5.02
C SER A 2 1.54 6.33 4.48
N TRP A 3 1.53 6.02 3.18
CA TRP A 3 2.56 5.17 2.54
C TRP A 3 3.97 5.77 2.70
N ASN A 4 4.10 7.08 2.49
CA ASN A 4 5.37 7.79 2.71
C ASN A 4 5.83 7.71 4.16
N LYS A 5 4.91 7.91 5.13
CA LYS A 5 5.24 7.78 6.54
C LYS A 5 5.66 6.35 6.89
N ALA A 6 5.02 5.33 6.32
CA ALA A 6 5.37 3.94 6.53
C ALA A 6 6.80 3.62 6.04
N ASN A 7 7.19 4.16 4.88
CA ASN A 7 8.58 4.06 4.41
C ASN A 7 9.57 4.67 5.41
N ILE A 8 9.33 5.91 5.85
CA ILE A 8 10.21 6.62 6.80
C ILE A 8 10.30 5.87 8.14
N ASP A 9 9.17 5.41 8.67
CA ASP A 9 9.14 4.66 9.91
C ASP A 9 9.89 3.33 9.76
N GLY A 10 9.76 2.66 8.60
CA GLY A 10 10.55 1.46 8.26
C GLY A 10 12.05 1.72 8.22
N ILE A 11 12.49 2.82 7.59
CA ILE A 11 13.91 3.22 7.59
C ILE A 11 14.41 3.47 9.02
N LYS A 12 13.61 4.14 9.85
CA LYS A 12 13.97 4.40 11.26
C LYS A 12 14.11 3.10 12.06
N LEU A 13 13.18 2.15 11.87
CA LEU A 13 13.23 0.85 12.52
C LEU A 13 14.45 0.03 12.06
N TYR A 14 14.74 0.02 10.76
CA TYR A 14 15.94 -0.61 10.20
C TYR A 14 17.21 -0.02 10.83
N ASN A 15 17.33 1.31 10.84
CA ASN A 15 18.48 2.04 11.38
C ASN A 15 18.67 1.85 12.90
N ALA A 16 17.60 1.59 13.65
CA ALA A 16 17.68 1.33 15.09
C ALA A 16 18.27 -0.06 15.40
N LYS A 17 18.25 -0.98 14.44
CA LYS A 17 18.67 -2.39 14.59
C LYS A 17 19.99 -2.72 13.90
N ASN A 18 20.52 -1.81 13.06
CA ASN A 18 21.63 -2.08 12.16
C ASN A 18 22.68 -0.95 12.21
N ASP A 19 23.95 -1.33 12.11
CA ASP A 19 25.07 -0.37 12.06
C ASP A 19 25.13 0.39 10.72
N GLN A 20 24.83 -0.30 9.61
CA GLN A 20 24.74 0.35 8.31
C GLN A 20 23.44 1.14 8.24
N ARG A 21 23.55 2.47 8.15
CA ARG A 21 22.40 3.36 8.14
C ARG A 21 21.92 3.65 6.72
N ILE A 22 20.60 3.72 6.56
CA ILE A 22 19.93 4.30 5.41
C ILE A 22 19.66 5.77 5.72
N GLU A 23 20.26 6.66 4.95
CA GLU A 23 19.94 8.08 4.97
C GLU A 23 18.76 8.36 4.04
N TYR A 24 17.90 9.31 4.40
CA TYR A 24 16.74 9.65 3.60
C TYR A 24 16.49 11.15 3.58
N ILE A 25 15.86 11.58 2.49
CA ILE A 25 15.27 12.91 2.32
C ILE A 25 13.83 12.70 1.85
N GLU A 26 12.92 13.51 2.37
CA GLU A 26 11.50 13.48 2.02
C GLU A 26 11.06 14.77 1.35
N ASN A 27 9.86 14.78 0.77
CA ASN A 27 9.24 15.96 0.16
C ASN A 27 10.10 16.65 -0.93
N ILE A 28 10.80 15.85 -1.73
CA ILE A 28 11.54 16.35 -2.90
C ILE A 28 10.52 16.70 -3.99
N ALA A 29 10.62 17.91 -4.55
CA ALA A 29 9.83 18.26 -5.72
C ALA A 29 10.33 17.48 -6.95
N GLU A 30 9.44 17.11 -7.86
CA GLU A 30 9.78 16.29 -9.04
C GLU A 30 10.92 16.89 -9.87
N LYS A 31 10.92 18.22 -10.05
CA LYS A 31 12.00 18.97 -10.72
C LYS A 31 13.39 18.81 -10.07
N ASP A 32 13.43 18.38 -8.82
CA ASP A 32 14.65 18.19 -8.03
C ASP A 32 15.11 16.73 -7.95
N PHE A 33 14.34 15.77 -8.50
CA PHE A 33 14.68 14.35 -8.44
C PHE A 33 16.05 14.05 -9.05
N GLU A 34 16.31 14.50 -10.29
CA GLU A 34 17.57 14.24 -10.98
C GLU A 34 18.76 14.75 -10.18
N ARG A 35 18.69 16.03 -9.76
CA ARG A 35 19.73 16.68 -8.96
C ARG A 35 20.05 15.88 -7.69
N LYS A 36 19.04 15.36 -6.99
CA LYS A 36 19.22 14.60 -5.75
C LYS A 36 19.79 13.21 -5.98
N ILE A 37 19.34 12.52 -7.03
CA ILE A 37 19.87 11.21 -7.41
C ILE A 37 21.35 11.32 -7.78
N LEU A 38 21.70 12.30 -8.63
CA LEU A 38 23.10 12.56 -9.02
C LEU A 38 23.95 12.94 -7.80
N GLN A 39 23.44 13.78 -6.90
CA GLN A 39 24.13 14.16 -5.67
C GLN A 39 24.53 12.93 -4.83
N TYR A 40 23.61 11.99 -4.59
CA TYR A 40 23.94 10.77 -3.82
C TYR A 40 24.89 9.85 -4.58
N ALA A 41 24.76 9.77 -5.90
CA ALA A 41 25.66 8.95 -6.71
C ALA A 41 27.10 9.52 -6.72
N ASP A 42 27.25 10.84 -6.84
CA ASP A 42 28.53 11.56 -6.76
C ASP A 42 29.17 11.47 -5.36
N GLN A 43 28.36 11.38 -4.30
CA GLN A 43 28.82 11.13 -2.94
C GLN A 43 29.28 9.69 -2.70
N GLY A 44 29.15 8.80 -3.69
CA GLY A 44 29.64 7.42 -3.63
C GLY A 44 28.70 6.44 -2.92
N TYR A 45 27.40 6.75 -2.81
CA TYR A 45 26.43 5.79 -2.28
C TYR A 45 26.35 4.58 -3.22
N GLY A 46 26.57 3.39 -2.67
CA GLY A 46 26.52 2.15 -3.44
C GLY A 46 25.10 1.65 -3.74
N LEU A 47 24.10 2.15 -3.00
CA LEU A 47 22.67 1.89 -3.21
C LEU A 47 21.90 3.20 -3.09
N ILE A 48 21.08 3.52 -4.09
CA ILE A 48 20.15 4.65 -4.09
C ILE A 48 18.74 4.09 -4.25
N ILE A 49 17.83 4.45 -3.33
CA ILE A 49 16.45 3.94 -3.31
C ILE A 49 15.47 5.07 -3.64
N GLY A 50 14.75 4.95 -4.75
CA GLY A 50 13.58 5.78 -5.09
C GLY A 50 12.29 5.11 -4.62
N ALA A 51 11.53 5.77 -3.73
CA ALA A 51 10.28 5.23 -3.21
C ALA A 51 9.09 5.68 -4.07
N GLY A 52 8.69 4.85 -5.04
CA GLY A 52 7.54 5.05 -5.93
C GLY A 52 7.91 5.12 -7.41
N ALA A 53 6.93 4.81 -8.27
CA ALA A 53 7.10 4.74 -9.72
C ALA A 53 7.51 6.07 -10.38
N GLN A 54 7.26 7.22 -9.72
CA GLN A 54 7.64 8.54 -10.24
C GLN A 54 9.16 8.72 -10.39
N PHE A 55 9.97 7.82 -9.83
CA PHE A 55 11.42 7.82 -10.01
C PHE A 55 11.90 7.01 -11.22
N ASN A 56 11.02 6.28 -11.93
CA ASN A 56 11.40 5.40 -13.05
C ASN A 56 12.24 6.13 -14.12
N ASP A 57 11.66 7.17 -14.72
CA ASP A 57 12.26 7.84 -15.90
C ASP A 57 13.60 8.50 -15.56
N VAL A 58 13.66 9.19 -14.41
CA VAL A 58 14.87 9.88 -13.96
C VAL A 58 15.98 8.91 -13.56
N ILE A 59 15.65 7.80 -12.91
CA ILE A 59 16.64 6.76 -12.59
C ILE A 59 17.11 6.08 -13.87
N GLU A 60 16.22 5.76 -14.82
CA GLU A 60 16.60 5.16 -16.10
C GLU A 60 17.57 6.05 -16.91
N ALA A 61 17.34 7.37 -16.89
CA ALA A 61 18.19 8.33 -17.58
C ALA A 61 19.57 8.52 -16.93
N THR A 62 19.66 8.40 -15.60
CA THR A 62 20.88 8.72 -14.83
C THR A 62 21.75 7.50 -14.51
N ALA A 63 21.14 6.34 -14.25
CA ALA A 63 21.83 5.12 -13.83
C ALA A 63 23.00 4.69 -14.75
N PRO A 64 22.94 4.84 -16.10
CA PRO A 64 24.05 4.45 -16.97
C PRO A 64 25.38 5.16 -16.67
N LYS A 65 25.34 6.34 -16.04
CA LYS A 65 26.52 7.13 -15.65
C LYS A 65 27.25 6.57 -14.42
N TYR A 66 26.57 5.77 -13.59
CA TYR A 66 27.06 5.30 -12.28
C TYR A 66 27.06 3.77 -12.18
N LYS A 67 27.99 3.12 -12.86
CA LYS A 67 28.06 1.64 -12.95
C LYS A 67 28.32 0.92 -11.62
N ASN A 68 28.87 1.63 -10.63
CA ASN A 68 29.17 1.08 -9.30
C ASN A 68 28.04 1.32 -8.28
N THR A 69 27.00 2.06 -8.67
CA THR A 69 25.83 2.33 -7.84
C THR A 69 24.67 1.48 -8.34
N LEU A 70 24.04 0.75 -7.43
CA LEU A 70 22.76 0.08 -7.69
C LEU A 70 21.62 1.07 -7.42
N PHE A 71 20.71 1.20 -8.37
CA PHE A 71 19.49 1.99 -8.21
C PHE A 71 18.31 1.04 -7.96
N CYS A 72 17.65 1.22 -6.83
CA CYS A 72 16.47 0.46 -6.43
C CYS A 72 15.24 1.35 -6.50
N ILE A 73 14.16 0.87 -7.11
CA ILE A 73 12.89 1.60 -7.17
C ILE A 73 11.83 0.76 -6.47
N ILE A 74 11.32 1.23 -5.33
CA ILE A 74 10.18 0.59 -4.67
C ILE A 74 8.93 0.92 -5.47
N ASN A 75 8.18 -0.10 -5.89
CA ASN A 75 7.06 -0.03 -6.83
C ASN A 75 7.44 0.61 -8.19
N GLY A 76 8.67 0.37 -8.66
CA GLY A 76 9.10 0.78 -10.00
C GLY A 76 8.59 -0.14 -11.11
N SER A 77 8.74 0.29 -12.36
CA SER A 77 8.53 -0.55 -13.54
C SER A 77 9.72 -1.49 -13.77
N PHE A 78 9.55 -2.48 -14.65
CA PHE A 78 10.70 -3.20 -15.19
C PHE A 78 11.51 -2.24 -16.09
N LEU A 79 12.79 -2.07 -15.79
CA LEU A 79 13.73 -1.28 -16.58
C LEU A 79 14.89 -2.17 -17.03
N ASN A 80 15.22 -2.15 -18.32
CA ASN A 80 16.20 -3.05 -18.91
C ASN A 80 17.66 -2.56 -18.73
N GLN A 81 18.07 -2.29 -17.49
CA GLN A 81 19.42 -1.82 -17.16
C GLN A 81 20.03 -2.63 -16.01
N LYS A 82 21.34 -2.91 -16.10
CA LYS A 82 22.02 -3.85 -15.19
C LYS A 82 22.11 -3.38 -13.75
N ASN A 83 22.23 -2.08 -13.54
CA ASN A 83 22.33 -1.44 -12.24
C ASN A 83 21.01 -0.81 -11.79
N ILE A 84 19.89 -1.29 -12.33
CA ILE A 84 18.54 -0.96 -11.85
C ILE A 84 17.84 -2.24 -11.39
N VAL A 85 17.16 -2.14 -10.26
CA VAL A 85 16.22 -3.12 -9.74
C VAL A 85 14.93 -2.43 -9.34
N SER A 86 13.79 -3.01 -9.71
CA SER A 86 12.50 -2.63 -9.15
C SER A 86 12.10 -3.61 -8.05
N VAL A 87 11.85 -3.11 -6.85
CA VAL A 87 11.25 -3.89 -5.76
C VAL A 87 9.75 -3.68 -5.83
N GLN A 88 9.00 -4.70 -6.23
CA GLN A 88 7.55 -4.62 -6.39
C GLN A 88 6.85 -5.19 -5.17
N ILE A 89 6.21 -4.31 -4.39
CA ILE A 89 5.32 -4.73 -3.32
C ILE A 89 4.04 -5.25 -3.96
N LYS A 90 3.63 -6.47 -3.59
CA LYS A 90 2.40 -7.09 -4.08
C LYS A 90 1.17 -6.51 -3.38
N GLU A 91 0.89 -5.24 -3.65
CA GLU A 91 -0.25 -4.52 -3.07
C GLU A 91 -1.61 -5.15 -3.46
N GLU A 92 -1.65 -5.97 -4.51
CA GLU A 92 -2.80 -6.82 -4.82
C GLU A 92 -3.17 -7.79 -3.69
N GLU A 93 -2.18 -8.34 -2.97
CA GLU A 93 -2.43 -9.28 -1.87
C GLU A 93 -3.05 -8.54 -0.68
N VAL A 94 -2.65 -7.29 -0.47
CA VAL A 94 -3.25 -6.39 0.53
C VAL A 94 -4.70 -6.06 0.17
N ALA A 95 -4.97 -5.69 -1.08
CA ALA A 95 -6.34 -5.46 -1.56
C ALA A 95 -7.22 -6.71 -1.39
N TYR A 96 -6.67 -7.90 -1.67
CA TYR A 96 -7.38 -9.15 -1.47
C TYR A 96 -7.70 -9.41 0.01
N ILE A 97 -6.74 -9.21 0.93
CA ILE A 97 -6.99 -9.33 2.37
C ILE A 97 -8.04 -8.32 2.84
N ALA A 98 -7.89 -7.05 2.46
CA ALA A 98 -8.80 -5.98 2.85
C ALA A 98 -10.23 -6.23 2.35
N SER A 99 -10.38 -6.72 1.12
CA SER A 99 -11.67 -7.03 0.52
C SER A 99 -12.35 -8.24 1.13
N CYS A 100 -11.60 -9.27 1.55
CA CYS A 100 -12.15 -10.37 2.35
C CYS A 100 -12.72 -9.86 3.68
N ILE A 101 -12.04 -8.92 4.35
CA ILE A 101 -12.53 -8.30 5.59
C ILE A 101 -13.79 -7.48 5.28
N ALA A 102 -13.71 -6.56 4.31
CA ALA A 102 -14.83 -5.71 3.92
C ALA A 102 -16.08 -6.52 3.55
N GLY A 103 -15.92 -7.51 2.67
CA GLY A 103 -17.00 -8.38 2.22
C GLY A 103 -17.67 -9.17 3.34
N LYS A 104 -16.93 -9.51 4.41
CA LYS A 104 -17.46 -10.20 5.60
C LYS A 104 -18.14 -9.25 6.60
N LEU A 105 -17.77 -7.98 6.61
CA LEU A 105 -18.25 -7.01 7.59
C LEU A 105 -19.39 -6.13 7.08
N THR A 106 -19.51 -5.92 5.77
CA THR A 106 -20.61 -5.15 5.19
C THR A 106 -21.97 -5.73 5.58
N LYS A 107 -22.93 -4.84 5.78
CA LYS A 107 -24.34 -5.09 6.04
C LYS A 107 -25.20 -4.69 4.84
N THR A 108 -24.83 -3.64 4.11
CA THR A 108 -25.57 -3.15 2.94
C THR A 108 -25.14 -3.81 1.63
N GLY A 109 -23.88 -4.29 1.57
CA GLY A 109 -23.25 -4.77 0.35
C GLY A 109 -22.69 -3.65 -0.53
N VAL A 110 -22.77 -2.40 -0.09
CA VAL A 110 -22.25 -1.24 -0.83
C VAL A 110 -20.91 -0.83 -0.22
N PHE A 111 -19.88 -0.83 -1.05
CA PHE A 111 -18.52 -0.46 -0.67
C PHE A 111 -18.12 0.86 -1.31
N ALA A 112 -17.16 1.57 -0.71
CA ALA A 112 -16.53 2.72 -1.35
C ALA A 112 -15.00 2.58 -1.37
N ASN A 113 -14.40 2.85 -2.52
CA ASN A 113 -12.97 2.94 -2.75
C ASN A 113 -12.61 4.36 -3.16
N ILE A 114 -11.87 5.06 -2.29
CA ILE A 114 -11.39 6.42 -2.55
C ILE A 114 -9.88 6.36 -2.71
N ALA A 115 -9.37 6.69 -3.90
CA ALA A 115 -7.95 6.57 -4.24
C ALA A 115 -7.33 7.89 -4.67
N GLY A 116 -6.00 7.92 -4.73
CA GLY A 116 -5.24 9.08 -5.19
C GLY A 116 -5.36 9.26 -6.70
N PHE A 117 -4.29 8.90 -7.41
CA PHE A 117 -4.23 8.99 -8.87
C PHE A 117 -4.51 7.63 -9.54
N PRO A 118 -5.16 7.61 -10.72
CA PRO A 118 -5.53 6.40 -11.44
C PRO A 118 -4.37 5.83 -12.28
N ASN A 119 -3.24 5.49 -11.64
CA ASN A 119 -2.17 4.74 -12.31
C ASN A 119 -2.51 3.23 -12.37
N GLU A 120 -1.84 2.49 -13.26
CA GLU A 120 -2.14 1.05 -13.48
C GLU A 120 -2.02 0.19 -12.21
N PRO A 121 -0.98 0.32 -11.36
CA PRO A 121 -0.92 -0.40 -10.08
C PRO A 121 -2.12 -0.10 -9.18
N MET A 122 -2.52 1.17 -9.08
CA MET A 122 -3.69 1.58 -8.30
C MET A 122 -4.97 0.95 -8.87
N LYS A 123 -5.20 1.02 -10.19
CA LYS A 123 -6.37 0.41 -10.82
C LYS A 123 -6.45 -1.09 -10.53
N LYS A 124 -5.37 -1.83 -10.76
CA LYS A 124 -5.29 -3.27 -10.51
C LYS A 124 -5.65 -3.62 -9.06
N MET A 125 -5.09 -2.87 -8.12
CA MET A 125 -5.37 -3.06 -6.69
C MET A 125 -6.85 -2.82 -6.36
N LEU A 126 -7.44 -1.74 -6.87
CA LEU A 126 -8.86 -1.45 -6.66
C LEU A 126 -9.76 -2.48 -7.33
N ASP A 127 -9.45 -2.93 -8.55
CA ASP A 127 -10.21 -3.96 -9.28
C ASP A 127 -10.29 -5.26 -8.47
N ILE A 128 -9.16 -5.71 -7.91
CA ILE A 128 -9.09 -6.90 -7.06
C ILE A 128 -9.93 -6.71 -5.79
N TYR A 129 -9.81 -5.55 -5.13
CA TYR A 129 -10.59 -5.29 -3.93
C TYR A 129 -12.10 -5.33 -4.24
N GLU A 130 -12.54 -4.63 -5.28
CA GLU A 130 -13.96 -4.47 -5.60
C GLU A 130 -14.59 -5.77 -6.01
N LYS A 131 -13.95 -6.49 -6.94
CA LYS A 131 -14.42 -7.78 -7.41
C LYS A 131 -14.56 -8.76 -6.24
N ASN A 132 -13.54 -8.84 -5.37
CA ASN A 132 -13.53 -9.80 -4.29
C ASN A 132 -14.48 -9.41 -3.14
N ALA A 133 -14.55 -8.15 -2.76
CA ALA A 133 -15.47 -7.68 -1.70
C ALA A 133 -16.94 -7.92 -2.10
N VAL A 134 -17.28 -7.59 -3.35
CA VAL A 134 -18.62 -7.84 -3.91
C VAL A 134 -18.92 -9.33 -3.97
N ARG A 135 -17.97 -10.16 -4.43
CA ARG A 135 -18.14 -11.62 -4.45
C ARG A 135 -18.44 -12.17 -3.05
N VAL A 136 -17.62 -11.82 -2.06
CA VAL A 136 -17.78 -12.27 -0.67
C VAL A 136 -19.10 -11.79 -0.07
N ALA A 137 -19.54 -10.56 -0.36
CA ALA A 137 -20.84 -10.05 0.08
C ALA A 137 -22.01 -10.81 -0.56
N ARG A 138 -21.94 -11.11 -1.86
CA ARG A 138 -22.97 -11.88 -2.57
C ARG A 138 -23.08 -13.31 -2.05
N GLU A 139 -21.96 -13.95 -1.74
CA GLU A 139 -21.92 -15.27 -1.10
C GLU A 139 -22.60 -15.29 0.28
N ARG A 140 -22.66 -14.13 0.95
CA ARG A 140 -23.41 -13.92 2.21
C ARG A 140 -24.88 -13.55 2.02
N GLY A 141 -25.38 -13.50 0.78
CA GLY A 141 -26.77 -13.18 0.45
C GLY A 141 -27.04 -11.71 0.07
N LEU A 142 -26.01 -10.85 0.00
CA LEU A 142 -26.15 -9.45 -0.44
C LEU A 142 -26.10 -9.36 -1.96
N GLY A 143 -27.16 -9.81 -2.63
CA GLY A 143 -27.20 -10.00 -4.09
C GLY A 143 -26.96 -8.72 -4.92
N GLN A 144 -27.31 -7.55 -4.39
CA GLN A 144 -27.12 -6.24 -5.03
C GLN A 144 -25.79 -5.56 -4.69
N ALA A 145 -24.85 -6.30 -4.08
CA ALA A 145 -23.56 -5.74 -3.70
C ALA A 145 -22.80 -5.17 -4.90
N HIS A 146 -22.19 -4.00 -4.70
CA HIS A 146 -21.41 -3.24 -5.68
C HIS A 146 -20.44 -2.30 -4.95
N CYS A 147 -19.46 -1.73 -5.67
CA CYS A 147 -18.53 -0.76 -5.11
C CYS A 147 -18.53 0.55 -5.89
N LEU A 148 -18.51 1.65 -5.16
CA LEU A 148 -18.34 3.01 -5.65
C LEU A 148 -16.85 3.34 -5.68
N ARG A 149 -16.32 3.74 -6.83
CA ARG A 149 -14.91 4.11 -7.00
C ARG A 149 -14.79 5.60 -7.27
N ALA A 150 -13.91 6.27 -6.53
CA ALA A 150 -13.58 7.67 -6.73
C ALA A 150 -12.06 7.90 -6.71
N TYR A 151 -11.57 8.73 -7.63
CA TYR A 151 -10.19 9.22 -7.61
C TYR A 151 -10.17 10.69 -7.21
N THR A 152 -9.38 10.99 -6.19
CA THR A 152 -9.19 12.36 -5.69
C THR A 152 -8.22 13.16 -6.56
N ASN A 153 -7.43 12.48 -7.41
CA ASN A 153 -6.32 13.08 -8.16
C ASN A 153 -5.40 13.91 -7.23
N SER A 154 -5.25 13.44 -6.00
CA SER A 154 -4.45 14.08 -4.97
C SER A 154 -3.99 13.05 -3.95
N TRP A 155 -2.79 13.26 -3.40
CA TRP A 155 -2.33 12.51 -2.24
C TRP A 155 -2.68 13.21 -0.92
N ASP A 156 -2.97 14.51 -0.96
CA ASP A 156 -2.93 15.36 0.24
C ASP A 156 -4.19 16.22 0.45
N ASN A 157 -5.15 16.21 -0.48
CA ASN A 157 -6.37 17.00 -0.36
C ASN A 157 -7.38 16.37 0.61
N ILE A 158 -7.26 16.75 1.89
CA ILE A 158 -8.11 16.29 2.99
C ILE A 158 -9.59 16.64 2.75
N ASP A 159 -9.88 17.87 2.31
CA ASP A 159 -11.26 18.33 2.08
C ASP A 159 -11.97 17.52 1.01
N LEU A 160 -11.24 17.09 -0.03
CA LEU A 160 -11.80 16.23 -1.07
C LEU A 160 -12.12 14.83 -0.53
N GLY A 161 -11.29 14.30 0.37
CA GLY A 161 -11.57 13.03 1.06
C GLY A 161 -12.86 13.10 1.87
N TYR A 162 -13.10 14.20 2.58
CA TYR A 162 -14.34 14.44 3.33
C TYR A 162 -15.56 14.45 2.39
N LYS A 163 -15.54 15.31 1.36
CA LYS A 163 -16.67 15.49 0.42
C LYS A 163 -17.03 14.21 -0.33
N ILE A 164 -16.04 13.46 -0.81
CA ILE A 164 -16.29 12.20 -1.51
C ILE A 164 -16.89 11.17 -0.53
N THR A 165 -16.41 11.15 0.72
CA THR A 165 -16.98 10.26 1.73
C THR A 165 -18.43 10.60 2.03
N GLU A 166 -18.83 11.87 2.13
CA GLU A 166 -20.25 12.24 2.27
C GLU A 166 -21.10 11.67 1.12
N GLN A 167 -20.65 11.83 -0.13
CA GLN A 167 -21.37 11.35 -1.31
C GLN A 167 -21.58 9.84 -1.30
N VAL A 168 -20.52 9.05 -1.03
CA VAL A 168 -20.67 7.59 -1.01
C VAL A 168 -21.54 7.10 0.17
N LEU A 169 -21.61 7.87 1.26
CA LEU A 169 -22.52 7.57 2.38
C LEU A 169 -23.99 7.85 2.02
N GLU A 170 -24.27 8.84 1.18
CA GLU A 170 -25.62 9.07 0.61
C GLU A 170 -26.06 7.90 -0.30
N GLU A 171 -25.10 7.25 -0.95
CA GLU A 171 -25.30 6.04 -1.75
C GLU A 171 -25.29 4.73 -0.92
N ASN A 172 -25.37 4.82 0.41
CA ASN A 172 -25.42 3.71 1.37
C ASN A 172 -24.15 2.83 1.46
N ALA A 173 -22.99 3.34 1.04
CA ALA A 173 -21.73 2.65 1.31
C ALA A 173 -21.51 2.52 2.83
N ASP A 174 -21.29 1.30 3.31
CA ASP A 174 -21.12 1.02 4.75
C ASP A 174 -19.71 0.57 5.12
N ILE A 175 -18.88 0.28 4.11
CA ILE A 175 -17.45 0.03 4.25
C ILE A 175 -16.68 0.90 3.26
N VAL A 176 -15.80 1.76 3.78
CA VAL A 176 -14.97 2.69 3.02
C VAL A 176 -13.49 2.29 3.13
N LEU A 177 -12.81 2.12 2.00
CA LEU A 177 -11.36 2.03 1.93
C LEU A 177 -10.81 3.28 1.24
N VAL A 178 -9.76 3.86 1.84
CA VAL A 178 -9.13 5.07 1.31
C VAL A 178 -7.63 4.86 1.13
N TYR A 179 -7.18 4.85 -0.12
CA TYR A 179 -5.77 4.69 -0.48
C TYR A 179 -5.21 5.93 -1.16
N ALA A 180 -5.00 6.98 -0.35
CA ALA A 180 -4.59 8.30 -0.80
C ALA A 180 -3.91 9.12 0.31
N ASN A 181 -2.77 8.66 0.84
CA ASN A 181 -1.89 9.38 1.77
C ASN A 181 -2.55 10.21 2.91
N LYS A 182 -2.90 11.50 2.76
CA LYS A 182 -3.60 12.28 3.80
C LYS A 182 -5.11 12.37 3.59
N VAL A 183 -5.61 12.10 2.38
CA VAL A 183 -7.03 12.16 2.03
C VAL A 183 -7.89 11.33 2.99
N TRP A 184 -7.41 10.16 3.44
CA TRP A 184 -8.16 9.31 4.38
C TRP A 184 -8.50 10.01 5.70
N GLN A 185 -7.76 11.06 6.10
CA GLN A 185 -8.06 11.83 7.30
C GLN A 185 -9.39 12.60 7.14
N GLY A 186 -9.66 13.11 5.94
CA GLY A 186 -10.92 13.77 5.62
C GLY A 186 -12.08 12.78 5.63
N SER A 187 -11.86 11.60 5.04
CA SER A 187 -12.84 10.51 5.07
C SER A 187 -13.13 10.01 6.49
N LEU A 188 -12.10 9.87 7.33
CA LEU A 188 -12.30 9.55 8.74
C LEU A 188 -13.14 10.61 9.45
N LYS A 189 -12.84 11.90 9.20
CA LYS A 189 -13.63 13.00 9.78
C LYS A 189 -15.10 12.94 9.37
N ALA A 190 -15.40 12.72 8.08
CA ALA A 190 -16.78 12.57 7.61
C ALA A 190 -17.51 11.41 8.30
N LEU A 191 -16.83 10.28 8.52
CA LEU A 191 -17.39 9.13 9.24
C LEU A 191 -17.58 9.38 10.74
N GLN A 192 -16.74 10.22 11.35
CA GLN A 192 -16.88 10.61 12.76
C GLN A 192 -18.12 11.48 13.00
N GLU A 193 -18.54 12.24 11.99
CA GLU A 193 -19.74 13.08 12.05
C GLU A 193 -21.04 12.28 11.82
N GLU A 194 -20.93 11.08 11.25
CA GLU A 194 -22.04 10.14 10.97
C GLU A 194 -21.82 8.78 11.68
N PRO A 195 -21.72 8.74 13.02
CA PRO A 195 -21.31 7.56 13.75
C PRO A 195 -22.27 6.38 13.54
N GLY A 196 -21.71 5.23 13.17
CA GLY A 196 -22.47 3.99 12.96
C GLY A 196 -23.09 3.84 11.57
N LYS A 197 -23.03 4.86 10.71
CA LYS A 197 -23.49 4.80 9.33
C LYS A 197 -22.61 3.88 8.48
N ALA A 198 -21.29 4.03 8.63
CA ALA A 198 -20.30 3.22 7.93
C ALA A 198 -19.03 3.04 8.76
N SER A 199 -18.09 2.26 8.23
CA SER A 199 -16.81 1.96 8.84
C SER A 199 -15.68 1.97 7.81
N MET A 200 -14.44 2.04 8.28
CA MET A 200 -13.25 2.01 7.42
C MET A 200 -12.49 0.69 7.52
N ILE A 201 -11.89 0.30 6.40
CA ILE A 201 -10.75 -0.63 6.37
C ILE A 201 -9.49 0.18 6.05
N GLY A 202 -8.57 0.20 7.01
CA GLY A 202 -7.31 0.90 6.87
C GLY A 202 -6.26 0.12 6.08
N ILE A 203 -5.31 0.84 5.50
CA ILE A 203 -4.26 0.26 4.67
C ILE A 203 -2.91 0.95 4.89
N ALA A 204 -1.82 0.27 4.57
CA ALA A 204 -0.42 0.68 4.73
C ALA A 204 0.06 0.81 6.19
N THR A 205 -0.79 1.33 7.08
CA THR A 205 -0.44 1.65 8.47
C THR A 205 -1.57 1.28 9.41
N ASN A 206 -1.29 1.21 10.72
CA ASN A 206 -2.27 0.87 11.75
C ASN A 206 -3.25 2.03 12.00
N GLN A 207 -4.17 2.30 11.07
CA GLN A 207 -5.20 3.33 11.23
C GLN A 207 -6.22 2.98 12.31
N CYS A 208 -6.36 1.69 12.63
CA CYS A 208 -7.18 1.21 13.75
C CYS A 208 -6.79 1.83 15.10
N SER A 209 -5.51 2.16 15.32
CA SER A 209 -5.07 2.80 16.57
C SER A 209 -5.49 4.27 16.69
N ILE A 210 -5.93 4.89 15.59
CA ILE A 210 -6.39 6.28 15.57
C ILE A 210 -7.85 6.37 15.98
N ASP A 211 -8.69 5.49 15.43
CA ASP A 211 -10.11 5.42 15.76
C ASP A 211 -10.61 3.98 15.64
N GLU A 212 -10.56 3.23 16.75
CA GLU A 212 -11.02 1.83 16.80
C GLU A 212 -12.55 1.69 16.69
N ASN A 213 -13.30 2.80 16.73
CA ASN A 213 -14.74 2.77 16.57
C ASN A 213 -15.17 2.77 15.11
N ILE A 214 -14.41 3.44 14.25
CA ILE A 214 -14.69 3.58 12.82
C ILE A 214 -13.81 2.67 11.98
N VAL A 215 -12.51 2.58 12.29
CA VAL A 215 -11.57 1.75 11.54
C VAL A 215 -11.60 0.33 12.11
N LEU A 216 -12.30 -0.58 11.43
CA LEU A 216 -12.56 -1.93 11.95
C LEU A 216 -11.34 -2.85 11.88
N ALA A 217 -10.52 -2.67 10.86
CA ALA A 217 -9.25 -3.35 10.69
C ALA A 217 -8.29 -2.49 9.89
N SER A 218 -7.00 -2.80 9.92
CA SER A 218 -5.98 -2.19 9.08
C SER A 218 -5.05 -3.27 8.52
N VAL A 219 -4.90 -3.31 7.19
CA VAL A 219 -3.90 -4.17 6.53
C VAL A 219 -2.60 -3.38 6.40
N ILE A 220 -1.66 -3.69 7.29
CA ILE A 220 -0.42 -2.97 7.53
C ILE A 220 0.69 -3.55 6.66
N PHE A 221 1.55 -2.68 6.15
CA PHE A 221 2.73 -3.06 5.39
C PHE A 221 3.92 -3.01 6.34
N ASP A 222 4.68 -4.09 6.44
CA ASP A 222 5.88 -4.16 7.25
C ASP A 222 7.07 -3.55 6.49
N PHE A 223 7.14 -2.21 6.48
CA PHE A 223 8.23 -1.48 5.81
C PHE A 223 9.60 -1.71 6.47
N ASP A 224 9.66 -2.03 7.76
CA ASP A 224 10.91 -2.48 8.39
C ASP A 224 11.43 -3.72 7.67
N LYS A 225 10.55 -4.69 7.41
CA LYS A 225 10.89 -5.87 6.61
C LYS A 225 11.20 -5.55 5.15
N VAL A 226 10.49 -4.62 4.51
CA VAL A 226 10.84 -4.18 3.13
C VAL A 226 12.30 -3.72 3.07
N TYR A 227 12.69 -2.77 3.93
CA TYR A 227 14.05 -2.24 3.93
C TYR A 227 15.07 -3.28 4.38
N THR A 228 14.71 -4.14 5.35
CA THR A 228 15.56 -5.27 5.76
C THR A 228 15.84 -6.20 4.59
N CYS A 229 14.81 -6.64 3.85
CA CYS A 229 14.97 -7.50 2.67
C CYS A 229 15.83 -6.83 1.58
N ILE A 230 15.57 -5.55 1.28
CA ILE A 230 16.36 -4.81 0.29
C ILE A 230 17.84 -4.78 0.70
N MET A 231 18.12 -4.40 1.93
CA MET A 231 19.50 -4.25 2.42
C MET A 231 20.22 -5.59 2.55
N ASP A 232 19.53 -6.64 2.98
CA ASP A 232 20.12 -7.98 3.08
C ASP A 232 20.50 -8.53 1.71
N GLU A 233 19.64 -8.36 0.71
CA GLU A 233 19.93 -8.79 -0.66
C GLU A 233 20.99 -7.92 -1.31
N TYR A 234 21.05 -6.63 -0.96
CA TYR A 234 22.13 -5.74 -1.39
C TYR A 234 23.48 -6.17 -0.81
N LYS A 235 23.56 -6.44 0.50
CA LYS A 235 24.79 -6.92 1.18
C LYS A 235 25.30 -8.24 0.61
N LYS A 236 24.41 -9.15 0.21
CA LYS A 236 24.77 -10.42 -0.45
C LYS A 236 25.18 -10.24 -1.93
N GLY A 237 25.02 -9.04 -2.50
CA GLY A 237 25.23 -8.79 -3.93
C GLY A 237 24.18 -9.47 -4.81
N HIS A 238 23.00 -9.79 -4.27
CA HIS A 238 21.93 -10.51 -4.96
C HIS A 238 20.87 -9.57 -5.54
N LEU A 239 20.64 -8.42 -4.89
CA LEU A 239 19.56 -7.51 -5.25
C LEU A 239 19.59 -7.09 -6.73
N GLY A 240 20.76 -6.74 -7.28
CA GLY A 240 20.92 -6.36 -8.69
C GLY A 240 20.99 -7.51 -9.70
N LYS A 241 20.96 -8.78 -9.25
CA LYS A 241 21.00 -9.96 -10.14
C LYS A 241 19.67 -10.19 -10.87
N GLN A 242 18.58 -9.60 -10.37
CA GLN A 242 17.28 -9.56 -11.05
C GLN A 242 16.83 -8.12 -11.28
N ARG A 243 15.95 -7.92 -12.25
CA ARG A 243 15.40 -6.60 -12.59
C ARG A 243 14.14 -6.27 -11.82
N VAL A 244 13.41 -7.30 -11.38
CA VAL A 244 12.22 -7.18 -10.56
C VAL A 244 12.39 -8.11 -9.36
N TYR A 245 12.20 -7.55 -8.17
CA TYR A 245 12.23 -8.24 -6.90
C TYR A 245 10.83 -8.14 -6.28
N PRO A 246 9.97 -9.17 -6.40
CA PRO A 246 8.64 -9.15 -5.79
C PRO A 246 8.74 -9.37 -4.28
N LEU A 247 8.01 -8.57 -3.50
CA LEU A 247 7.82 -8.71 -2.06
C LEU A 247 6.33 -8.76 -1.71
N GLY A 248 5.93 -9.73 -0.88
CA GLY A 248 4.54 -9.87 -0.46
C GLY A 248 4.38 -10.82 0.72
N MET A 249 3.23 -11.50 0.80
CA MET A 249 2.90 -12.46 1.84
C MET A 249 3.88 -13.63 1.93
N SER A 250 4.57 -13.99 0.83
CA SER A 250 5.66 -14.97 0.87
C SER A 250 6.80 -14.59 1.83
N GLN A 251 6.96 -13.29 2.12
CA GLN A 251 7.90 -12.75 3.10
C GLN A 251 7.20 -12.33 4.41
N ASP A 252 5.93 -12.70 4.63
CA ASP A 252 5.10 -12.20 5.73
C ASP A 252 5.08 -10.66 5.79
N LEU A 253 4.93 -10.00 4.64
CA LEU A 253 5.04 -8.54 4.56
C LEU A 253 3.79 -7.80 5.04
N PHE A 254 2.62 -8.45 5.03
CA PHE A 254 1.36 -7.82 5.40
C PHE A 254 0.79 -8.43 6.67
N HIS A 255 0.23 -7.57 7.52
CA HIS A 255 -0.35 -7.94 8.80
C HIS A 255 -1.69 -7.25 8.99
N VAL A 256 -2.66 -7.94 9.58
CA VAL A 256 -3.95 -7.33 9.90
C VAL A 256 -4.00 -6.96 11.37
N GLN A 257 -4.18 -5.67 11.66
CA GLN A 257 -4.58 -5.21 12.98
C GLN A 257 -6.09 -5.07 13.02
N TYR A 258 -6.74 -5.73 13.97
CA TYR A 258 -8.18 -5.62 14.19
C TYR A 258 -8.51 -4.61 15.29
N SER A 259 -9.65 -3.95 15.16
CA SER A 259 -10.29 -3.23 16.26
C SER A 259 -10.87 -4.21 17.28
N LYS A 260 -11.15 -3.73 18.49
CA LYS A 260 -11.78 -4.54 19.55
C LYS A 260 -13.18 -5.04 19.17
N LYS A 261 -13.79 -4.47 18.13
CA LYS A 261 -15.11 -4.84 17.60
C LYS A 261 -15.08 -6.09 16.72
N ILE A 262 -13.92 -6.44 16.16
CA ILE A 262 -13.78 -7.63 15.30
C ILE A 262 -13.24 -8.78 16.14
N ARG A 263 -13.98 -9.90 16.18
CA ARG A 263 -13.65 -11.10 16.95
C ARG A 263 -14.18 -12.36 16.26
N GLY A 264 -13.70 -13.51 16.72
CA GLY A 264 -14.24 -14.81 16.33
C GLY A 264 -13.88 -15.21 14.90
N GLN A 265 -14.81 -15.91 14.23
CA GLN A 265 -14.60 -16.60 12.95
C GLN A 265 -13.98 -15.72 11.86
N VAL A 266 -14.32 -14.42 11.80
CA VAL A 266 -13.74 -13.50 10.81
C VAL A 266 -12.21 -13.46 10.90
N ILE A 267 -11.65 -13.46 12.11
CA ILE A 267 -10.18 -13.42 12.30
C ILE A 267 -9.55 -14.72 11.78
N GLU A 268 -10.10 -15.88 12.13
CA GLU A 268 -9.59 -17.19 11.73
C GLU A 268 -9.63 -17.39 10.20
N GLU A 269 -10.69 -16.91 9.55
CA GLU A 269 -10.83 -16.95 8.10
C GLU A 269 -9.79 -16.07 7.41
N ILE A 270 -9.54 -14.87 7.94
CA ILE A 270 -8.52 -13.97 7.37
C ILE A 270 -7.10 -14.45 7.65
N ASP A 271 -6.85 -15.11 8.78
CA ASP A 271 -5.58 -15.80 9.03
C ASP A 271 -5.35 -16.93 8.04
N THR A 272 -6.41 -17.64 7.66
CA THR A 272 -6.36 -18.67 6.61
C THR A 272 -6.05 -18.04 5.25
N VAL A 273 -6.70 -16.93 4.89
CA VAL A 273 -6.40 -16.16 3.66
C VAL A 273 -4.93 -15.74 3.62
N GLN A 274 -4.38 -15.21 4.71
CA GLN A 274 -2.97 -14.83 4.78
C GLN A 274 -2.02 -16.03 4.59
N LYS A 275 -2.35 -17.19 5.19
CA LYS A 275 -1.58 -18.44 5.00
C LYS A 275 -1.64 -18.95 3.56
N ASP A 276 -2.81 -18.86 2.93
CA ASP A 276 -2.99 -19.32 1.54
C ASP A 276 -2.29 -18.41 0.53
N LEU A 277 -2.29 -17.08 0.77
CA LEU A 277 -1.47 -16.13 0.00
C LEU A 277 0.01 -16.43 0.15
N LYS A 278 0.49 -16.63 1.39
CA LYS A 278 1.88 -17.00 1.68
C LYS A 278 2.29 -18.30 0.99
N ALA A 279 1.39 -19.28 0.95
CA ALA A 279 1.62 -20.57 0.30
C ALA A 279 1.42 -20.53 -1.24
N GLY A 280 1.04 -19.39 -1.82
CA GLY A 280 0.79 -19.25 -3.26
C GLY A 280 -0.45 -19.99 -3.77
N ARG A 281 -1.40 -20.32 -2.88
CA ARG A 281 -2.65 -21.02 -3.24
C ARG A 281 -3.70 -20.10 -3.84
N ILE A 282 -3.57 -18.79 -3.62
CA ILE A 282 -4.42 -17.76 -4.21
C ILE A 282 -3.66 -17.10 -5.36
N ASN A 283 -4.25 -17.10 -6.56
CA ASN A 283 -3.64 -16.52 -7.76
C ASN A 283 -4.42 -15.29 -8.22
N LEU A 284 -3.88 -14.11 -7.93
CA LEU A 284 -4.50 -12.82 -8.22
C LEU A 284 -4.22 -12.29 -9.65
N GLY A 285 -3.50 -13.05 -10.47
CA GLY A 285 -3.12 -12.63 -11.83
C GLY A 285 -4.07 -13.09 -12.94
N LYS A 286 -5.18 -13.76 -12.61
CA LYS A 286 -6.14 -14.36 -13.56
C LYS A 286 -7.59 -13.92 -13.36
N GLU A 287 -7.83 -12.98 -12.44
CA GLU A 287 -9.15 -12.49 -12.08
C GLU A 287 -9.41 -11.11 -12.67
#